data_AF-A0AAC9JFH0-F1
#
_entry.id   AF-A0AAC9JFH0-F1
#
_cell.length_a   1.000
_cell.length_b   1.000
_cell.length_c   1.000
_cell.angle_alpha   90.00
_cell.angle_beta   90.00
_cell.angle_gamma   90.00
#
_symmetry.space_group_name_H-M   'P 1'
#
loop_
_entity.id
_entity.type
_entity.pdbx_description
1 polymer ?
#
loop_
_entity_poly.entity_id
_entity_poly.type
_entity_poly.pdbx_seq_one_letter_code
_entity_poly.pdbx_strand_id
1 'polypeptide(L)'
;MQPLNLEISAFWAYSVSRYTKGDMAPLAILLQDNHKVNVNILLLICWCLENNTIINLPQLKAVIEAAAPTDSTLQAHRAKRKAAHPDNGGDKAVYDALKEEELELERAQQRDIVTSFNGQSVTYLGQAQLSSSNIFNASIAALINAYSLRDNSEARRLVSLVIKQLS
;
A
#
# COMPACT_ATOMS: atom_id res chain seq x y z
N MET A 1 -2.02 -2.88 -27.38
CA MET A 1 -1.39 -3.13 -26.06
C MET A 1 -2.50 -3.64 -25.16
N GLN A 2 -2.41 -4.87 -24.64
CA GLN A 2 -3.38 -5.34 -23.66
C GLN A 2 -3.16 -4.57 -22.35
N PRO A 3 -4.20 -3.98 -21.75
CA PRO A 3 -4.07 -3.44 -20.40
C PRO A 3 -3.73 -4.60 -19.47
N LEU A 4 -2.68 -4.45 -18.66
CA LEU A 4 -2.37 -5.41 -17.60
C LEU A 4 -3.49 -5.29 -16.56
N ASN A 5 -4.43 -6.24 -16.59
CA ASN A 5 -5.50 -6.30 -15.62
C ASN A 5 -4.96 -7.00 -14.37
N LEU A 6 -4.80 -6.26 -13.27
CA LEU A 6 -4.39 -6.81 -11.99
C LEU A 6 -5.56 -7.58 -11.39
N GLU A 7 -5.44 -8.90 -11.29
CA GLU A 7 -6.46 -9.72 -10.64
C GLU A 7 -6.46 -9.48 -9.13
N ILE A 8 -7.65 -9.27 -8.55
CA ILE A 8 -7.82 -8.92 -7.12
C ILE A 8 -7.19 -9.99 -6.21
N SER A 9 -7.42 -11.26 -6.50
CA SER A 9 -6.89 -12.38 -5.72
C SER A 9 -5.36 -12.51 -5.86
N ALA A 10 -4.82 -12.24 -7.05
CA ALA A 10 -3.38 -12.25 -7.29
C ALA A 10 -2.69 -11.12 -6.53
N PHE A 11 -3.29 -9.92 -6.49
CA PHE A 11 -2.74 -8.80 -5.74
C PHE A 11 -2.81 -9.03 -4.22
N TRP A 12 -3.86 -9.68 -3.72
CA TRP A 12 -3.94 -10.08 -2.31
C TRP A 12 -2.84 -11.07 -1.93
N ALA A 13 -2.67 -12.14 -2.71
CA ALA A 13 -1.62 -13.12 -2.48
C ALA A 13 -0.22 -12.48 -2.53
N TYR A 14 0.00 -11.58 -3.48
CA TYR A 14 1.22 -10.78 -3.56
C TYR A 14 1.41 -9.92 -2.30
N SER A 15 0.37 -9.20 -1.87
CA SER A 15 0.41 -8.30 -0.71
C SER A 15 0.79 -9.04 0.56
N VAL A 16 0.18 -10.20 0.82
CA VAL A 16 0.49 -11.05 1.99
C VAL A 16 1.92 -11.56 1.93
N SER A 17 2.35 -12.08 0.78
CA SER A 17 3.72 -12.58 0.58
C SER A 17 4.75 -11.47 0.78
N ARG A 18 4.48 -10.27 0.25
CA ARG A 18 5.40 -9.14 0.35
C ARG A 18 5.46 -8.57 1.77
N TYR A 19 4.31 -8.41 2.42
CA TYR A 19 4.21 -7.85 3.77
C TYR A 19 4.93 -8.69 4.81
N THR A 20 4.95 -10.01 4.64
CA THR A 20 5.61 -10.96 5.55
C THR A 20 7.11 -11.16 5.26
N LYS A 21 7.64 -10.58 4.18
CA LYS A 21 9.04 -10.74 3.76
C LYS A 21 9.94 -9.64 4.34
N GLY A 22 11.02 -10.05 5.01
CA GLY A 22 12.04 -9.14 5.53
C GLY A 22 11.46 -8.08 6.49
N ASP A 23 11.91 -6.84 6.33
CA ASP A 23 11.46 -5.72 7.18
C ASP A 23 10.23 -4.99 6.62
N MET A 24 9.49 -5.59 5.68
CA MET A 24 8.36 -4.91 5.02
C MET A 24 7.27 -4.49 6.00
N ALA A 25 6.80 -5.41 6.85
CA ALA A 25 5.79 -5.12 7.87
C ALA A 25 6.19 -3.97 8.81
N PRO A 26 7.34 -4.00 9.53
CA PRO A 26 7.70 -2.91 10.42
C PRO A 26 7.87 -1.57 9.69
N LEU A 27 8.41 -1.56 8.47
CA LEU A 27 8.55 -0.33 7.68
C LEU A 27 7.20 0.25 7.25
N ALA A 28 6.26 -0.61 6.81
CA ALA A 28 4.92 -0.22 6.42
C ALA A 28 4.13 0.33 7.62
N ILE A 29 4.26 -0.28 8.79
CA ILE A 29 3.64 0.20 10.03
C ILE A 29 4.19 1.58 10.41
N LEU A 30 5.51 1.79 10.36
CA LEU A 30 6.10 3.10 10.65
C LEU A 30 5.62 4.19 9.68
N LEU A 31 5.55 3.88 8.39
CA LEU A 31 5.01 4.79 7.38
C LEU A 31 3.53 5.11 7.61
N GLN A 32 2.73 4.12 8.02
CA GLN A 32 1.33 4.31 8.34
C GLN A 32 1.13 5.16 9.59
N ASP A 33 1.83 4.85 10.68
CA ASP A 33 1.61 5.51 11.96
C ASP A 33 2.10 6.96 11.94
N ASN A 34 3.34 7.18 11.45
CA ASN A 34 4.02 8.47 11.49
C ASN A 34 3.63 9.38 10.32
N HIS A 35 3.26 8.81 9.17
CA HIS A 35 3.04 9.57 7.94
C HIS A 35 1.69 9.31 7.26
N LYS A 36 0.80 8.53 7.90
CA LYS A 36 -0.55 8.20 7.41
C LYS A 36 -0.57 7.58 6.02
N VAL A 37 0.54 6.94 5.63
CA VAL A 37 0.61 6.20 4.38
C VAL A 37 -0.31 4.98 4.48
N ASN A 38 -1.18 4.81 3.48
CA ASN A 38 -2.01 3.61 3.41
C ASN A 38 -1.16 2.43 2.94
N VAL A 39 -1.17 1.34 3.73
CA VAL A 39 -0.34 0.15 3.48
C VAL A 39 -0.74 -0.56 2.18
N ASN A 40 -2.03 -0.66 1.85
CA ASN A 40 -2.48 -1.25 0.58
C ASN A 40 -2.00 -0.43 -0.62
N ILE A 41 -1.99 0.91 -0.52
CA ILE A 41 -1.43 1.79 -1.55
C ILE A 41 0.09 1.60 -1.67
N LEU A 42 0.81 1.51 -0.54
CA LEU A 42 2.25 1.23 -0.53
C LEU A 42 2.57 -0.10 -1.23
N LEU A 43 1.81 -1.16 -0.94
CA LEU A 43 1.96 -2.47 -1.54
C LEU A 43 1.65 -2.46 -3.04
N LEU A 44 0.67 -1.64 -3.49
CA LEU A 44 0.39 -1.45 -4.91
C LEU A 44 1.58 -0.81 -5.63
N ILE A 45 2.20 0.22 -5.03
CA ILE A 45 3.41 0.82 -5.58
C ILE A 45 4.54 -0.22 -5.68
N CYS A 46 4.73 -1.03 -4.65
CA CYS A 46 5.72 -2.11 -4.70
C CYS A 46 5.45 -3.09 -5.86
N TRP A 47 4.19 -3.48 -6.05
CA TRP A 47 3.80 -4.35 -7.17
C TRP A 47 4.07 -3.69 -8.53
N CYS A 48 3.75 -2.39 -8.67
CA CYS A 48 4.02 -1.63 -9.89
C CYS A 48 5.52 -1.64 -10.23
N LEU A 49 6.39 -1.43 -9.24
CA LEU A 49 7.84 -1.44 -9.43
C LEU A 49 8.36 -2.80 -9.90
N GLU A 50 7.94 -3.89 -9.26
CA GLU A 50 8.40 -5.24 -9.64
C GLU A 50 7.84 -5.71 -11.00
N ASN A 51 6.68 -5.20 -11.39
CA ASN A 51 6.03 -5.51 -12.67
C ASN A 51 6.28 -4.45 -13.74
N ASN A 52 7.25 -3.54 -13.57
CA ASN A 52 7.61 -2.50 -14.54
C ASN A 52 6.42 -1.64 -15.02
N THR A 53 5.45 -1.43 -14.14
CA THR A 53 4.29 -0.58 -14.38
C THR A 53 4.52 0.79 -13.77
N ILE A 54 4.32 1.84 -14.55
CA ILE A 54 4.37 3.22 -14.07
C ILE A 54 2.96 3.70 -13.78
N ILE A 55 2.72 4.02 -12.51
CA ILE A 55 1.60 4.84 -12.07
C ILE A 55 2.08 6.27 -11.80
N ASN A 56 1.41 7.25 -12.40
CA ASN A 56 1.70 8.68 -12.19
C ASN A 56 0.86 9.27 -11.04
N LEU A 57 1.14 10.53 -10.69
CA LEU A 57 0.47 11.18 -9.55
C LEU A 57 -1.06 11.28 -9.72
N PRO A 58 -1.63 11.75 -10.84
CA PRO A 58 -3.08 11.75 -11.03
C PRO A 58 -3.73 10.36 -10.87
N GLN A 59 -3.13 9.33 -11.46
CA GLN A 59 -3.63 7.95 -11.35
C GLN A 59 -3.57 7.45 -9.91
N LEU A 60 -2.46 7.70 -9.21
CA LEU A 60 -2.30 7.33 -7.81
C LEU A 60 -3.32 8.03 -6.92
N LYS A 61 -3.63 9.32 -7.19
CA LYS A 61 -4.67 10.04 -6.46
C LYS A 61 -6.05 9.41 -6.65
N ALA A 62 -6.41 9.01 -7.86
CA ALA A 62 -7.68 8.31 -8.11
C ALA A 62 -7.77 6.98 -7.35
N VAL A 63 -6.66 6.27 -7.22
CA VAL A 63 -6.60 5.03 -6.42
C VAL A 63 -6.70 5.32 -4.92
N ILE A 64 -6.05 6.38 -4.43
CA ILE A 64 -6.16 6.82 -3.03
C ILE A 64 -7.60 7.26 -2.70
N GLU A 65 -8.26 7.98 -3.60
CA GLU A 65 -9.65 8.41 -3.44
C GLU A 65 -10.60 7.21 -3.37
N ALA A 66 -10.36 6.16 -4.17
CA ALA A 66 -11.12 4.91 -4.08
C ALA A 66 -10.93 4.18 -2.74
N ALA A 67 -9.77 4.33 -2.10
CA ALA A 67 -9.48 3.73 -0.80
C ALA A 67 -10.05 4.51 0.39
N ALA A 68 -10.32 5.81 0.21
CA ALA A 68 -10.66 6.74 1.28
C ALA A 68 -11.93 6.39 2.09
N PRO A 69 -13.04 5.92 1.48
CA PRO A 69 -14.24 5.53 2.24
C PRO A 69 -13.94 4.47 3.29
N THR A 70 -13.21 3.43 2.90
CA THR A 70 -12.83 2.32 3.78
C THR A 70 -11.71 2.71 4.74
N ASP A 71 -10.83 3.64 4.36
CA ASP A 71 -9.73 4.11 5.23
C ASP A 71 -10.24 4.74 6.52
N SER A 72 -11.29 5.56 6.43
CA SER A 72 -11.93 6.16 7.62
C SER A 72 -12.49 5.12 8.58
N THR A 73 -13.11 4.07 8.03
CA THR A 73 -13.65 2.95 8.80
C THR A 73 -12.53 2.12 9.43
N LEU A 74 -11.46 1.84 8.69
CA LEU A 74 -10.27 1.14 9.19
C LEU A 74 -9.58 1.90 10.31
N GLN A 75 -9.46 3.23 10.21
CA GLN A 75 -8.87 4.04 11.29
C GLN A 75 -9.68 3.96 12.58
N ALA A 76 -11.01 4.06 12.49
CA ALA A 76 -11.90 3.88 13.64
C ALA A 76 -11.80 2.46 14.21
N HIS A 77 -11.68 1.46 13.34
CA HIS A 77 -11.53 0.05 13.72
C HIS A 77 -10.19 -0.20 14.47
N ARG A 78 -9.08 0.29 13.92
CA ARG A 78 -7.75 0.22 14.56
C ARG A 78 -7.72 0.86 15.94
N ALA A 79 -8.44 1.97 16.14
CA ALA A 79 -8.55 2.61 17.44
C ALA A 79 -9.28 1.71 18.46
N LYS A 80 -10.38 1.06 18.05
CA LYS A 80 -11.10 0.07 18.87
C LYS A 80 -10.21 -1.13 19.20
N ARG A 81 -9.52 -1.68 18.19
CA ARG A 81 -8.60 -2.80 18.38
C ARG A 81 -7.46 -2.46 19.34
N LYS A 82 -6.87 -1.27 19.22
CA LYS A 82 -5.83 -0.79 20.14
C LYS A 82 -6.36 -0.68 21.57
N ALA A 83 -7.56 -0.15 21.77
CA ALA A 83 -8.19 -0.09 23.09
C ALA A 83 -8.49 -1.49 23.68
N ALA A 84 -8.86 -2.46 22.84
CA ALA A 84 -9.12 -3.84 23.25
C ALA A 84 -7.85 -4.70 23.41
N HIS A 85 -6.65 -4.17 23.15
CA HIS A 85 -5.41 -4.92 23.25
C HIS A 85 -5.20 -5.46 24.69
N PRO A 86 -4.77 -6.72 24.88
CA PRO A 86 -4.57 -7.31 26.22
C PRO A 86 -3.66 -6.47 27.14
N ASP A 87 -2.62 -5.85 26.59
CA ASP A 87 -1.73 -4.95 27.34
C ASP A 87 -2.43 -3.70 27.91
N ASN A 88 -3.59 -3.34 27.36
CA ASN A 88 -4.45 -2.26 27.86
C ASN A 88 -5.56 -2.78 28.79
N GLY A 89 -5.48 -4.04 29.23
CA GLY A 89 -6.50 -4.70 30.06
C GLY A 89 -7.74 -5.17 29.28
N GLY A 90 -7.66 -5.22 27.94
CA GLY A 90 -8.75 -5.69 27.08
C GLY A 90 -8.84 -7.21 26.97
N ASP A 91 -9.99 -7.69 26.47
CA ASP A 91 -10.23 -9.12 26.22
C ASP A 91 -9.56 -9.55 24.91
N LYS A 92 -8.71 -10.59 25.00
CA LYS A 92 -8.03 -11.18 23.85
C LYS A 92 -9.00 -11.69 22.77
N ALA A 93 -10.13 -12.29 23.16
CA ALA A 93 -11.12 -12.77 22.20
C ALA A 93 -11.76 -11.62 21.40
N VAL A 94 -12.03 -10.50 22.08
CA VAL A 94 -12.53 -9.27 21.43
C VAL A 94 -11.45 -8.68 20.53
N TYR A 95 -10.19 -8.65 20.98
CA TYR A 95 -9.06 -8.18 20.16
C TYR A 95 -8.89 -9.01 18.88
N ASP A 96 -8.96 -10.33 18.97
CA ASP A 96 -8.79 -11.23 17.84
C ASP A 96 -9.98 -11.12 16.86
N ALA A 97 -11.22 -11.01 17.36
CA ALA A 97 -12.41 -10.76 16.52
C ALA A 97 -12.30 -9.42 15.77
N LEU A 98 -11.87 -8.36 16.47
CA LEU A 98 -11.59 -7.07 15.84
C LEU A 98 -10.50 -7.20 14.76
N LYS A 99 -9.45 -7.99 15.02
CA LYS A 99 -8.39 -8.20 14.03
C LYS A 99 -8.91 -8.89 12.75
N GLU A 100 -9.83 -9.83 12.87
CA GLU A 100 -10.46 -10.49 11.71
C GLU A 100 -11.34 -9.52 10.92
N GLU A 101 -12.15 -8.70 11.61
CA GLU A 101 -12.95 -7.65 10.97
C GLU A 101 -12.08 -6.62 10.23
N GLU A 102 -10.97 -6.20 10.83
CA GLU A 102 -9.99 -5.30 10.20
C GLU A 102 -9.45 -5.91 8.89
N LEU A 103 -9.17 -7.22 8.89
CA LEU A 103 -8.66 -7.92 7.71
C LEU A 103 -9.68 -7.96 6.56
N GLU A 104 -10.98 -8.16 6.84
CA GLU A 104 -12.02 -8.11 5.82
C GLU A 104 -12.19 -6.70 5.24
N LEU A 105 -12.09 -5.66 6.08
CA LEU A 105 -12.08 -4.27 5.64
C LEU A 105 -10.87 -3.96 4.75
N GLU A 106 -9.68 -4.48 5.10
CA GLU A 106 -8.48 -4.32 4.28
C GLU A 106 -8.62 -5.03 2.92
N ARG A 107 -9.22 -6.23 2.88
CA ARG A 107 -9.54 -6.92 1.62
C ARG A 107 -10.50 -6.11 0.75
N ALA A 108 -11.56 -5.55 1.35
CA ALA A 108 -12.51 -4.72 0.63
C ALA A 108 -11.83 -3.47 0.06
N GLN A 109 -11.05 -2.75 0.86
CA GLN A 109 -10.28 -1.60 0.40
C GLN A 109 -9.33 -1.98 -0.74
N GLN A 110 -8.65 -3.11 -0.62
CA GLN A 110 -7.69 -3.56 -1.62
C GLN A 110 -8.38 -3.91 -2.95
N ARG A 111 -9.57 -4.52 -2.91
CA ARG A 111 -10.40 -4.76 -4.09
C ARG A 111 -10.77 -3.45 -4.79
N ASP A 112 -11.17 -2.44 -4.04
CA ASP A 112 -11.58 -1.14 -4.59
C ASP A 112 -10.37 -0.41 -5.20
N ILE A 113 -9.21 -0.50 -4.56
CA ILE A 113 -7.91 -0.05 -5.07
C ILE A 113 -7.59 -0.71 -6.42
N VAL A 114 -7.68 -2.04 -6.51
CA VAL A 114 -7.38 -2.79 -7.73
C VAL A 114 -8.37 -2.43 -8.84
N THR A 115 -9.65 -2.30 -8.52
CA THR A 115 -10.70 -1.90 -9.47
C THR A 115 -10.41 -0.51 -10.05
N SER A 116 -10.06 0.46 -9.18
CA SER A 116 -9.68 1.82 -9.59
C SER A 116 -8.41 1.81 -10.44
N PHE A 117 -7.40 1.03 -10.04
CA PHE A 117 -6.13 0.88 -10.75
C PHE A 117 -6.31 0.31 -12.16
N ASN A 118 -7.10 -0.75 -12.32
CA ASN A 118 -7.38 -1.37 -13.61
C ASN A 118 -8.16 -0.45 -14.55
N GLY A 119 -8.91 0.52 -14.01
CA GLY A 119 -9.55 1.59 -14.77
C GLY A 119 -8.59 2.69 -15.24
N GLN A 120 -7.34 2.72 -14.76
CA GLN A 120 -6.35 3.71 -15.15
C GLN A 120 -5.58 3.25 -16.40
N SER A 121 -5.30 4.20 -17.31
CA SER A 121 -4.37 3.97 -18.44
C SER A 121 -2.91 4.02 -17.98
N VAL A 122 -2.48 3.01 -17.21
CA VAL A 122 -1.10 2.89 -16.72
C VAL A 122 -0.13 2.51 -17.84
N THR A 123 1.11 2.99 -17.73
CA THR A 123 2.16 2.69 -18.73
C THR A 123 2.92 1.45 -18.30
N TYR A 124 2.89 0.40 -19.11
CA TYR A 124 3.72 -0.78 -18.93
C TYR A 124 4.99 -0.65 -19.77
N LEU A 125 6.15 -0.76 -19.12
CA LEU A 125 7.43 -0.81 -19.80
C LEU A 125 7.78 -2.27 -20.05
N GLY A 126 7.74 -2.68 -21.31
CA GLY A 126 8.21 -4.01 -21.70
C GLY A 126 9.67 -4.24 -21.28
N GLN A 127 10.08 -5.51 -21.21
CA GLN A 127 11.41 -5.94 -20.75
C GLN A 127 12.60 -5.24 -21.45
N ALA A 128 12.39 -4.63 -22.62
CA ALA A 128 13.42 -3.95 -23.40
C ALA A 128 13.79 -2.53 -22.91
N GLN A 129 13.01 -1.90 -22.00
CA GLN A 129 13.25 -0.52 -21.52
C GLN A 129 13.70 -0.45 -20.05
N LEU A 130 14.21 -1.56 -19.49
CA LEU A 130 14.71 -1.71 -18.13
C LEU A 130 15.99 -0.88 -17.84
N SER A 131 15.89 0.44 -17.94
CA SER A 131 16.68 1.31 -17.08
C SER A 131 15.91 1.39 -15.77
N SER A 132 16.13 0.41 -14.90
CA SER A 132 15.46 0.27 -13.59
C SER A 132 15.44 1.60 -12.82
N SER A 133 16.44 2.46 -13.00
CA SER A 133 16.49 3.80 -12.41
C SER A 133 15.29 4.72 -12.74
N ASN A 134 14.70 4.67 -13.94
CA ASN A 134 13.65 5.64 -14.35
C ASN A 134 12.24 5.27 -13.87
N ILE A 135 11.90 3.98 -13.84
CA ILE A 135 10.60 3.46 -13.34
C ILE A 135 10.46 3.75 -11.85
N PHE A 136 11.53 3.48 -11.11
CA PHE A 136 11.61 3.71 -9.67
C PHE A 136 11.37 5.19 -9.35
N ASN A 137 11.82 6.11 -10.20
CA ASN A 137 11.66 7.53 -9.93
C ASN A 137 10.21 8.02 -10.07
N ALA A 138 9.45 7.58 -11.07
CA ALA A 138 8.12 8.14 -11.35
C ALA A 138 7.06 7.74 -10.32
N SER A 139 6.92 6.44 -10.03
CA SER A 139 5.90 5.95 -9.09
C SER A 139 6.25 6.25 -7.63
N ILE A 140 7.54 6.26 -7.28
CA ILE A 140 7.97 6.76 -5.96
C ILE A 140 7.78 8.26 -5.83
N ALA A 141 8.08 9.05 -6.87
CA ALA A 141 7.78 10.48 -6.85
C ALA A 141 6.27 10.71 -6.71
N ALA A 142 5.42 9.93 -7.40
CA ALA A 142 3.98 10.00 -7.22
C ALA A 142 3.59 9.74 -5.76
N LEU A 143 4.11 8.68 -5.12
CA LEU A 143 3.86 8.38 -3.71
C LEU A 143 4.30 9.51 -2.77
N ILE A 144 5.53 9.99 -2.94
CA ILE A 144 6.11 11.07 -2.13
C ILE A 144 5.27 12.35 -2.25
N ASN A 145 4.80 12.68 -3.45
CA ASN A 145 3.96 13.86 -3.65
C ASN A 145 2.53 13.66 -3.13
N ALA A 146 1.94 12.48 -3.32
CA ALA A 146 0.58 12.19 -2.88
C ALA A 146 0.43 12.28 -1.36
N TYR A 147 1.43 11.81 -0.61
CA TYR A 147 1.46 11.86 0.85
C TYR A 147 2.25 13.05 1.41
N SER A 148 2.68 13.99 0.57
CA SER A 148 3.47 15.17 0.98
C SER A 148 4.73 14.83 1.81
N LEU A 149 5.42 13.74 1.45
CA LEU A 149 6.57 13.20 2.20
C LEU A 149 7.90 13.90 1.86
N ARG A 150 7.90 14.83 0.90
CA ARG A 150 9.12 15.41 0.31
C ARG A 150 10.04 16.04 1.35
N ASP A 151 9.46 16.83 2.25
CA ASP A 151 10.20 17.60 3.24
C ASP A 151 10.50 16.80 4.52
N ASN A 152 9.98 15.57 4.61
CA ASN A 152 10.21 14.68 5.75
C ASN A 152 11.37 13.71 5.44
N SER A 153 12.52 13.95 6.06
CA SER A 153 13.73 13.12 5.88
C SER A 153 13.54 11.68 6.37
N GLU A 154 12.77 11.48 7.44
CA GLU A 154 12.45 10.16 7.97
C GLU A 154 11.57 9.38 7.00
N ALA A 155 10.49 10.00 6.50
CA ALA A 155 9.60 9.37 5.53
C ALA A 155 10.35 8.92 4.27
N ARG A 156 11.23 9.78 3.73
CA ARG A 156 12.07 9.45 2.56
C ARG A 156 13.02 8.29 2.84
N ARG A 157 13.60 8.23 4.05
CA ARG A 157 14.44 7.12 4.49
C ARG A 157 13.64 5.83 4.56
N LEU A 158 12.45 5.86 5.16
CA LEU A 158 11.56 4.69 5.26
C LEU A 158 11.13 4.18 3.87
N VAL A 159 10.71 5.07 2.97
CA VAL A 159 10.39 4.70 1.58
C VAL A 159 11.60 4.07 0.88
N SER A 160 12.80 4.62 1.09
CA SER A 160 14.03 4.06 0.53
C SER A 160 14.36 2.67 1.08
N LEU A 161 14.09 2.42 2.36
CA LEU A 161 14.24 1.10 2.97
C LEU A 161 13.22 0.10 2.42
N VAL A 162 11.96 0.52 2.22
CA VAL A 162 10.93 -0.31 1.56
C VAL A 162 11.39 -0.74 0.17
N ILE A 163 11.92 0.20 -0.63
CA ILE A 163 12.43 -0.09 -1.97
C ILE A 163 13.58 -1.10 -1.93
N LYS A 164 14.49 -0.99 -0.96
CA LYS A 164 15.58 -1.96 -0.79
C LYS A 164 15.08 -3.39 -0.50
N GLN A 165 13.90 -3.56 0.09
CA GLN A 165 13.28 -4.87 0.28
C GLN A 165 12.69 -5.47 -1.01
N LEU A 166 12.65 -4.70 -2.11
CA LEU A 166 12.21 -5.15 -3.43
C LEU A 166 13.37 -5.61 -4.33
N SER A 167 14.61 -5.26 -3.97
CA SER A 167 15.83 -5.69 -4.67
C SER A 167 16.29 -7.07 -4.18
#